data_AF-A0A8H6NFS0-F1
#
_entry.id   AF-A0A8H6NFS0-F1
#
_cell.length_a   1.000
_cell.length_b   1.000
_cell.length_c   1.000
_cell.angle_alpha   90.00
_cell.angle_beta   90.00
_cell.angle_gamma   90.00
#
_symmetry.space_group_name_H-M   'P 1'
#
loop_
_entity.id
_entity.type
_entity.pdbx_description
1 polymer ?
#
loop_
_entity_poly.entity_id
_entity_poly.type
_entity_poly.pdbx_seq_one_letter_code
_entity_poly.pdbx_strand_id
1 'polypeptide(L)'
;MNLTLQPKLRQPPPLGTADPAWDTVKELLQLNHDKFDIYFRSVDNVLLHNHLAHQVLTLYSLGAPAETIRSHFKTHAIYQKGKGLEDVLLVHKMSNLEDFKRFLGHPDQYHNYLELFRLRFKWLGYKDAVNRLLFSADEWSTEIFSRMVTGAS
;
A
#
# COMPACT_ATOMS: atom_id res chain seq x y z
N MET A 1 33.35 -8.91 28.29
CA MET A 1 33.34 -8.47 26.87
C MET A 1 31.89 -8.41 26.43
N ASN A 2 31.28 -7.22 26.41
CA ASN A 2 29.88 -7.07 26.00
C ASN A 2 29.81 -6.99 24.47
N LEU A 3 29.37 -8.08 23.83
CA LEU A 3 28.99 -8.07 22.43
C LEU A 3 27.58 -7.47 22.32
N THR A 4 27.49 -6.17 22.05
CA THR A 4 26.22 -5.56 21.66
C THR A 4 25.93 -5.96 20.20
N LEU A 5 25.42 -7.17 19.99
CA LEU A 5 24.91 -7.64 18.71
C LEU A 5 23.53 -7.03 18.43
N GLN A 6 23.47 -5.73 18.18
CA GLN A 6 22.38 -5.21 17.38
C GLN A 6 22.88 -5.06 15.95
N PRO A 7 22.53 -5.98 15.03
CA PRO A 7 22.83 -5.75 13.62
C PRO A 7 22.16 -4.43 13.23
N LYS A 8 22.97 -3.45 12.83
CA LYS A 8 22.43 -2.18 12.31
C LYS A 8 21.68 -2.50 11.02
N LEU A 9 20.36 -2.36 11.04
CA LEU A 9 19.53 -2.48 9.85
C LEU A 9 19.96 -1.43 8.82
N ARG A 10 20.05 -1.84 7.55
CA ARG A 10 20.31 -0.91 6.45
C ARG A 10 19.20 0.14 6.42
N GLN A 11 19.60 1.41 6.36
CA GLN A 11 18.68 2.54 6.22
C GLN A 11 18.65 3.01 4.77
N PRO A 12 17.55 3.62 4.31
CA PRO A 12 17.52 4.32 3.04
C PRO A 12 18.68 5.32 2.95
N PRO A 13 19.33 5.46 1.78
CA PRO A 13 20.41 6.41 1.61
C PRO A 13 19.87 7.85 1.67
N PRO A 14 20.73 8.84 2.00
CA PRO A 14 20.36 10.25 1.87
C PRO A 14 19.87 10.57 0.46
N LEU A 15 18.96 11.54 0.36
CA LEU A 15 18.40 11.97 -0.92
C LEU A 15 19.51 12.33 -1.92
N GLY A 16 19.42 11.82 -3.14
CA GLY A 16 20.41 12.06 -4.20
C GLY A 16 21.64 11.14 -4.16
N THR A 17 21.74 10.25 -3.18
CA THR A 17 22.84 9.26 -3.12
C THR A 17 22.45 7.99 -3.89
N ALA A 18 23.36 7.50 -4.73
CA ALA A 18 23.17 6.27 -5.48
C ALA A 18 23.31 5.04 -4.57
N ASP A 19 22.31 4.17 -4.58
CA ASP A 19 22.34 2.85 -3.94
C ASP A 19 21.52 1.91 -4.83
N PRO A 20 22.18 0.98 -5.56
CA PRO A 20 21.49 0.06 -6.46
C PRO A 20 20.40 -0.78 -5.78
N ALA A 21 20.58 -1.14 -4.51
CA ALA A 21 19.58 -1.89 -3.76
C ALA A 21 18.37 -1.00 -3.43
N TRP A 22 18.61 0.26 -3.06
CA TRP A 22 17.53 1.23 -2.82
C TRP A 22 16.76 1.59 -4.10
N ASP A 23 17.45 1.76 -5.22
CA ASP A 23 16.81 2.00 -6.52
C ASP A 23 15.90 0.84 -6.92
N THR A 24 16.37 -0.39 -6.67
CA THR A 24 15.58 -1.61 -6.84
C THR A 24 14.35 -1.65 -5.93
N VAL A 25 14.50 -1.27 -4.65
CA VAL A 25 13.37 -1.20 -3.71
C VAL A 25 12.30 -0.25 -4.24
N LYS A 26 12.67 0.98 -4.63
CA LYS A 26 11.72 1.96 -5.18
C LYS A 26 10.99 1.44 -6.42
N GLU A 27 11.74 0.87 -7.36
CA GLU A 27 11.20 0.29 -8.59
C GLU A 27 10.16 -0.80 -8.29
N LEU A 28 10.50 -1.75 -7.40
CA LEU A 28 9.65 -2.89 -7.10
C LEU A 28 8.43 -2.52 -6.25
N LEU A 29 8.56 -1.56 -5.34
CA LEU A 29 7.41 -1.03 -4.60
C LEU A 29 6.42 -0.33 -5.53
N GLN A 30 6.93 0.45 -6.48
CA GLN A 30 6.09 1.09 -7.50
C GLN A 30 5.44 0.06 -8.41
N LEU A 31 6.20 -0.92 -8.90
CA LEU A 31 5.67 -2.01 -9.72
C LEU A 31 4.56 -2.78 -9.00
N ASN A 32 4.74 -3.06 -7.71
CA ASN A 32 3.72 -3.72 -6.89
C ASN A 32 2.43 -2.90 -6.80
N HIS A 33 2.56 -1.60 -6.50
CA HIS A 33 1.43 -0.65 -6.44
C HIS A 33 0.68 -0.53 -7.77
N ASP A 34 1.42 -0.56 -8.89
CA ASP A 34 0.85 -0.36 -10.21
C ASP A 34 0.18 -1.62 -10.76
N LYS A 35 0.73 -2.80 -10.48
CA LYS A 35 0.33 -4.05 -11.14
C LYS A 35 -0.54 -4.97 -10.31
N PHE A 36 -0.39 -4.98 -8.98
CA PHE A 36 -0.99 -6.02 -8.16
C PHE A 36 -2.09 -5.47 -7.24
N ASP A 37 -3.07 -6.33 -6.98
CA ASP A 37 -4.12 -6.11 -6.00
C ASP A 37 -3.53 -6.29 -4.58
N ILE A 38 -4.21 -5.72 -3.58
CA ILE A 38 -3.85 -5.86 -2.17
C ILE A 38 -4.09 -7.29 -1.67
N TYR A 39 -4.96 -8.05 -2.34
CA TYR A 39 -5.20 -9.47 -2.09
C TYR A 39 -4.77 -10.31 -3.29
N PHE A 40 -4.21 -11.49 -3.05
CA PHE A 40 -3.81 -12.40 -4.13
C PHE A 40 -4.70 -13.65 -4.28
N ARG A 41 -5.47 -13.99 -3.25
CA ARG A 41 -6.38 -15.16 -3.24
C ARG A 41 -7.40 -15.04 -2.10
N SER A 42 -8.52 -15.74 -2.22
CA SER A 42 -9.40 -16.10 -1.10
C SER A 42 -9.39 -17.62 -0.87
N VAL A 43 -9.34 -18.05 0.38
CA VAL A 43 -9.44 -19.46 0.82
C VAL A 43 -10.45 -19.53 1.95
N ASP A 44 -11.52 -20.32 1.81
CA ASP A 44 -12.57 -20.47 2.83
C ASP A 44 -13.13 -19.13 3.36
N ASN A 45 -13.37 -18.19 2.45
CA ASN A 45 -13.79 -16.80 2.74
C ASN A 45 -12.75 -15.95 3.52
N VAL A 46 -11.52 -16.42 3.65
CA VAL A 46 -10.39 -15.67 4.21
C VAL A 46 -9.58 -15.06 3.07
N LEU A 47 -9.40 -13.75 3.10
CA LEU A 47 -8.60 -13.02 2.12
C LEU A 47 -7.12 -13.12 2.47
N LEU A 48 -6.31 -13.57 1.51
CA LEU A 48 -4.86 -13.61 1.62
C LEU A 48 -4.25 -12.37 0.97
N HIS A 49 -3.45 -11.64 1.75
CA HIS A 49 -2.91 -10.33 1.38
C HIS A 49 -1.57 -10.43 0.65
N ASN A 50 -1.33 -9.49 -0.26
CA ASN A 50 -0.09 -9.35 -1.01
C ASN A 50 1.09 -8.91 -0.11
N HIS A 51 2.04 -9.81 0.13
CA HIS A 51 3.20 -9.55 0.99
C HIS A 51 4.45 -9.00 0.27
N LEU A 52 4.38 -8.66 -1.02
CA LEU A 52 5.57 -8.25 -1.79
C LEU A 52 6.27 -7.03 -1.19
N ALA A 53 5.51 -6.02 -0.76
CA ALA A 53 6.08 -4.80 -0.17
C ALA A 53 6.88 -5.11 1.11
N HIS A 54 6.31 -5.93 1.99
CA HIS A 54 6.98 -6.36 3.22
C HIS A 54 8.26 -7.12 2.93
N GLN A 55 8.22 -8.04 1.96
CA GLN A 55 9.36 -8.83 1.55
C GLN A 55 10.51 -7.96 1.01
N VAL A 56 10.21 -7.02 0.11
CA VAL A 56 11.20 -6.09 -0.47
C VAL A 56 11.86 -5.25 0.62
N LEU A 57 11.06 -4.65 1.51
CA LEU A 57 11.57 -3.81 2.60
C LEU A 57 12.38 -4.61 3.63
N THR A 58 11.96 -5.83 3.94
CA THR A 58 12.66 -6.72 4.87
C THR A 58 14.03 -7.10 4.33
N LEU A 59 14.08 -7.57 3.08
CA LEU A 59 15.35 -7.96 2.44
C LEU A 59 16.33 -6.78 2.37
N TYR A 60 15.83 -5.59 1.99
CA TYR A 60 16.66 -4.39 1.99
C TYR A 60 17.22 -4.06 3.38
N SER A 61 16.35 -4.05 4.40
CA SER A 61 16.73 -3.72 5.79
C SER A 61 17.75 -4.70 6.36
N LEU A 62 17.69 -5.97 5.96
CA LEU A 62 18.64 -7.02 6.33
C LEU A 62 19.94 -6.99 5.50
N GLY A 63 20.09 -6.04 4.57
CA GLY A 63 21.32 -5.83 3.81
C GLY A 63 21.41 -6.61 2.49
N ALA A 64 20.32 -7.20 2.00
CA ALA A 64 20.33 -7.94 0.74
C ALA A 64 20.78 -7.06 -0.44
N PRO A 65 21.56 -7.60 -1.40
CA PRO A 65 21.91 -6.88 -2.61
C PRO A 65 20.70 -6.80 -3.56
N ALA A 66 20.77 -5.88 -4.52
CA ALA A 66 19.72 -5.63 -5.52
C ALA A 66 19.23 -6.91 -6.24
N GLU A 67 20.17 -7.79 -6.63
CA GLU A 67 19.87 -9.05 -7.33
C GLU A 67 19.00 -9.99 -6.48
N THR A 68 19.33 -10.13 -5.20
CA THR A 68 18.55 -10.94 -4.25
C THR A 68 17.14 -10.38 -4.09
N ILE A 69 17.01 -9.06 -3.91
CA ILE A 69 15.69 -8.40 -3.77
C ILE A 69 14.84 -8.65 -5.03
N ARG A 70 15.42 -8.47 -6.22
CA ARG A 70 14.74 -8.71 -7.50
C ARG A 70 14.32 -10.16 -7.69
N SER A 71 15.22 -11.11 -7.40
CA SER A 71 14.94 -12.55 -7.53
C SER A 71 13.77 -12.97 -6.64
N HIS A 72 13.80 -12.54 -5.37
CA HIS A 72 12.74 -12.79 -4.41
C HIS A 72 11.41 -12.17 -4.84
N PHE A 73 11.40 -10.92 -5.32
CA PHE A 73 10.18 -10.32 -5.85
C PHE A 73 9.60 -11.13 -7.01
N LYS A 74 10.41 -11.50 -8.00
CA LYS A 74 9.98 -12.29 -9.16
C LYS A 74 9.34 -13.61 -8.76
N THR A 75 9.96 -14.35 -7.85
CA THR A 75 9.46 -15.63 -7.35
C THR A 75 8.07 -15.51 -6.72
N HIS A 76 7.80 -14.41 -6.00
CA HIS A 76 6.54 -14.23 -5.28
C HIS A 76 5.49 -13.41 -6.05
N ALA A 77 5.89 -12.74 -7.13
CA ALA A 77 4.99 -12.01 -8.02
C ALA A 77 4.10 -12.93 -8.87
N ILE A 78 4.57 -14.15 -9.19
CA ILE A 78 3.88 -15.07 -10.13
C ILE A 78 2.46 -15.48 -9.71
N TYR A 79 2.17 -15.44 -8.41
CA TYR A 79 0.88 -15.84 -7.86
C TYR A 79 0.05 -14.64 -7.38
N GLN A 80 0.54 -13.41 -7.55
CA GLN A 80 -0.22 -12.23 -7.20
C GLN A 80 -1.38 -12.03 -8.16
N LYS A 81 -2.49 -11.52 -7.63
CA LYS A 81 -3.63 -11.11 -8.43
C LYS A 81 -3.31 -9.75 -9.06
N GLY A 82 -3.60 -9.61 -10.36
CA GLY A 82 -3.51 -8.32 -11.04
C GLY A 82 -4.50 -7.31 -10.45
N LYS A 83 -4.11 -6.04 -10.42
CA LYS A 83 -5.00 -4.95 -10.02
C LYS A 83 -6.19 -4.89 -10.98
N GLY A 84 -7.40 -4.83 -10.42
CA GLY A 84 -8.63 -4.64 -11.19
C GLY A 84 -8.67 -3.27 -11.88
N LEU A 85 -9.59 -3.12 -12.84
CA LEU A 85 -9.88 -1.83 -13.48
C LEU A 85 -10.85 -1.03 -12.63
N GLU A 86 -10.59 0.26 -12.49
CA GLU A 86 -11.50 1.20 -11.85
C GLU A 86 -12.79 1.44 -12.65
N ASP A 87 -13.91 1.46 -11.93
CA ASP A 87 -15.20 1.94 -12.44
C ASP A 87 -15.33 3.42 -12.10
N VAL A 88 -15.15 4.27 -13.11
CA VAL A 88 -15.20 5.74 -12.97
C VAL A 88 -16.53 6.24 -12.40
N LEU A 89 -17.65 5.61 -12.75
CA LEU A 89 -18.97 6.00 -12.24
C LEU A 89 -19.10 5.65 -10.76
N LEU A 90 -18.59 4.48 -10.38
CA LEU A 90 -18.58 4.05 -8.99
C LEU A 90 -17.64 4.91 -8.13
N VAL A 91 -16.44 5.22 -8.63
CA VAL A 91 -15.50 6.14 -7.96
C VAL A 91 -16.15 7.52 -7.73
N HIS A 92 -16.89 8.02 -8.72
CA HIS A 92 -17.63 9.27 -8.58
C HIS A 92 -18.71 9.16 -7.49
N LYS A 93 -19.50 8.08 -7.48
CA LYS A 93 -20.49 7.82 -6.43
C LYS A 93 -19.85 7.76 -5.04
N MET A 94 -18.77 6.99 -4.87
CA MET A 94 -18.02 6.88 -3.61
C MET A 94 -17.39 8.19 -3.13
N SER A 95 -17.48 9.28 -3.90
CA SER A 95 -17.14 10.63 -3.42
C SER A 95 -18.18 11.20 -2.45
N ASN A 96 -19.36 10.59 -2.34
CA ASN A 96 -20.33 10.84 -1.26
C ASN A 96 -20.21 9.77 -0.15
N LEU A 97 -20.53 10.15 1.09
CA LEU A 97 -20.23 9.32 2.26
C LEU A 97 -21.12 8.08 2.35
N GLU A 98 -22.37 8.18 1.92
CA GLU A 98 -23.33 7.09 1.96
C GLU A 98 -22.87 5.94 1.04
N ASP A 99 -22.55 6.26 -0.22
CA ASP A 99 -22.02 5.28 -1.16
C ASP A 99 -20.64 4.78 -0.74
N PHE A 100 -19.76 5.66 -0.21
CA PHE A 100 -18.50 5.23 0.38
C PHE A 100 -18.74 4.13 1.43
N LYS A 101 -19.65 4.36 2.39
CA LYS A 101 -19.93 3.41 3.46
C LYS A 101 -20.52 2.10 2.94
N ARG A 102 -21.38 2.17 1.93
CA ARG A 102 -22.05 1.02 1.32
C ARG A 102 -21.08 -0.01 0.76
N PHE A 103 -19.92 0.42 0.25
CA PHE A 103 -18.93 -0.47 -0.37
C PHE A 103 -17.78 -0.84 0.57
N LEU A 104 -17.86 -0.52 1.87
CA LEU A 104 -16.82 -0.90 2.83
C LEU A 104 -16.84 -2.41 3.08
N GLY A 105 -15.66 -2.99 3.31
CA GLY A 105 -15.50 -4.43 3.52
C GLY A 105 -15.65 -5.28 2.25
N HIS A 106 -15.97 -4.68 1.10
CA HIS A 106 -16.05 -5.35 -0.19
C HIS A 106 -14.67 -5.41 -0.88
N PRO A 107 -13.99 -6.57 -0.88
CA PRO A 107 -12.58 -6.67 -1.32
C PRO A 107 -12.40 -6.42 -2.82
N ASP A 108 -13.44 -6.75 -3.59
CA ASP A 108 -13.55 -6.46 -5.01
C ASP A 108 -13.59 -4.95 -5.30
N GLN A 109 -13.89 -4.11 -4.32
CA GLN A 109 -13.95 -2.65 -4.48
C GLN A 109 -12.63 -1.93 -4.14
N TYR A 110 -11.57 -2.67 -3.78
CA TYR A 110 -10.27 -2.11 -3.42
C TYR A 110 -9.73 -1.10 -4.45
N HIS A 111 -9.78 -1.45 -5.74
CA HIS A 111 -9.25 -0.60 -6.81
C HIS A 111 -10.03 0.72 -6.96
N ASN A 112 -11.34 0.72 -6.68
CA ASN A 112 -12.16 1.93 -6.70
C ASN A 112 -11.83 2.86 -5.53
N TYR A 113 -11.59 2.32 -4.33
CA TYR A 113 -11.07 3.11 -3.22
C TYR A 113 -9.70 3.69 -3.51
N LEU A 114 -8.80 2.88 -4.09
CA LEU A 114 -7.46 3.34 -4.43
C LEU A 114 -7.53 4.55 -5.37
N GLU A 115 -8.37 4.47 -6.40
CA GLU A 115 -8.57 5.57 -7.34
C GLU A 115 -9.23 6.79 -6.70
N LEU A 116 -10.24 6.60 -5.83
CA LEU A 116 -10.85 7.69 -5.06
C LEU A 116 -9.80 8.49 -4.27
N PHE A 117 -8.93 7.81 -3.53
CA PHE A 117 -7.88 8.48 -2.75
C PHE A 117 -6.82 9.13 -3.64
N ARG A 118 -6.42 8.46 -4.74
CA ARG A 118 -5.49 9.03 -5.72
C ARG A 118 -6.02 10.34 -6.31
N LEU A 119 -7.30 10.37 -6.69
CA LEU A 119 -7.96 11.59 -7.18
C LEU A 119 -8.02 12.67 -6.11
N ARG A 120 -8.38 12.35 -4.86
CA ARG A 120 -8.36 13.34 -3.76
C ARG A 120 -6.98 13.95 -3.58
N PHE A 121 -5.92 13.14 -3.61
CA PHE A 121 -4.54 13.64 -3.50
C PHE A 121 -4.13 14.47 -4.71
N LYS A 122 -4.56 14.09 -5.91
CA LYS A 122 -4.31 14.86 -7.14
C LYS A 122 -4.96 16.24 -7.10
N TRP A 123 -6.20 16.35 -6.60
CA TRP A 123 -6.97 17.59 -6.65
C TRP A 123 -6.71 18.53 -5.46
N LEU A 124 -6.50 17.99 -4.27
CA LEU A 124 -6.31 18.78 -3.04
C LEU A 124 -4.84 18.92 -2.64
N GLY A 125 -3.96 18.06 -3.16
CA GLY A 125 -2.64 17.83 -2.56
C GLY A 125 -2.75 16.91 -1.33
N TYR A 126 -1.67 16.16 -1.06
CA TYR A 126 -1.71 15.11 -0.04
C TYR A 126 -1.98 15.65 1.37
N LYS A 127 -1.43 16.81 1.74
CA LYS A 127 -1.60 17.39 3.09
C LYS A 127 -3.06 17.73 3.38
N ASP A 128 -3.68 18.48 2.47
CA ASP A 128 -5.06 18.93 2.65
C ASP A 128 -6.04 17.77 2.54
N ALA A 129 -5.77 16.81 1.65
CA ALA A 129 -6.54 15.59 1.57
C ALA A 129 -6.47 14.79 2.87
N VAL A 130 -5.28 14.56 3.44
CA VAL A 130 -5.12 13.85 4.72
C VAL A 130 -5.84 14.58 5.85
N ASN A 131 -5.67 15.90 5.96
CA ASN A 131 -6.37 16.70 6.97
C ASN A 131 -7.89 16.58 6.85
N ARG A 132 -8.43 16.67 5.62
CA ARG A 132 -9.87 16.53 5.38
C ARG A 132 -10.38 15.11 5.54
N LEU A 133 -9.57 14.09 5.28
CA LEU A 133 -9.98 12.70 5.39
C LEU A 133 -9.90 12.17 6.83
N LEU A 134 -9.06 12.74 7.68
CA LEU A 134 -8.78 12.18 9.02
C LEU A 134 -9.06 13.14 10.18
N PHE A 135 -9.06 14.46 9.95
CA PHE A 135 -8.98 15.46 11.03
C PHE A 135 -9.98 16.62 10.91
N SER A 136 -10.95 16.57 9.99
CA SER A 136 -11.99 17.61 9.83
C SER A 136 -13.06 17.62 10.93
N ALA A 137 -13.08 16.60 11.81
CA ALA A 137 -14.10 16.40 12.84
C ALA A 137 -15.54 16.33 12.30
N ASP A 138 -15.70 15.96 11.03
CA ASP A 138 -16.97 15.62 10.39
C ASP A 138 -17.16 14.09 10.32
N GLU A 139 -18.32 13.66 9.84
CA GLU A 139 -18.65 12.23 9.71
C GLU A 139 -17.64 11.48 8.82
N TRP A 140 -17.15 12.12 7.76
CA TRP A 140 -16.10 11.57 6.90
C TRP A 140 -14.83 11.24 7.67
N SER A 141 -14.33 12.22 8.43
CA SER A 141 -13.10 12.03 9.19
C SER A 141 -13.25 11.00 10.28
N THR A 142 -14.41 10.92 10.94
CA THR A 142 -14.66 9.92 11.97
C THR A 142 -14.68 8.51 11.36
N GLU A 143 -15.34 8.34 10.21
CA GLU A 143 -15.45 7.06 9.52
C GLU A 143 -14.09 6.51 9.07
N ILE A 144 -13.25 7.36 8.48
CA ILE A 144 -11.94 6.95 7.97
C ILE A 144 -10.94 6.82 9.13
N PHE A 145 -10.93 7.75 10.09
CA PHE A 145 -10.03 7.72 11.24
C PHE A 145 -10.25 6.45 12.07
N SER A 146 -11.50 6.07 12.33
CA SER A 146 -11.83 4.82 13.04
C SER A 146 -11.14 3.62 12.37
N ARG A 147 -11.27 3.47 11.05
CA ARG A 147 -10.69 2.33 10.32
C ARG A 147 -9.18 2.35 10.25
N MET A 148 -8.59 3.53 10.20
CA MET A 148 -7.14 3.66 10.27
C MET A 148 -6.59 3.13 11.61
N VAL A 149 -7.30 3.35 12.72
CA VAL A 149 -6.83 2.96 14.06
C VAL A 149 -7.29 1.57 14.50
N THR A 150 -8.46 1.10 14.07
CA THR A 150 -8.99 -0.24 14.41
C THR A 150 -8.60 -1.32 13.40
N GLY A 151 -8.11 -0.93 12.22
CA GLY A 151 -7.93 -1.82 11.08
C GLY A 151 -9.21 -1.96 10.23
N ALA A 152 -9.10 -2.71 9.14
CA ALA A 152 -10.22 -3.04 8.26
C ALA A 152 -11.09 -4.13 8.90
N SER A 153 -11.95 -3.73 9.84
CA SER A 153 -13.05 -4.53 10.40
C SER A 153 -14.35 -4.29 9.65
#